data_AF-Q255A2-F1
#
_entry.id   AF-Q255A2-F1
#
_cell.length_a   1.000
_cell.length_b   1.000
_cell.length_c   1.000
_cell.angle_alpha   90.00
_cell.angle_beta   90.00
_cell.angle_gamma   90.00
#
_symmetry.space_group_name_H-M   'P 1'
#
loop_
_entity.id
_entity.type
_entity.pdbx_description
1 polymer ?
#
loop_
_entity_poly.entity_id
_entity_poly.type
_entity_poly.pdbx_seq_one_letter_code
_entity_poly.pdbx_strand_id
1 'polypeptide(L)'
;MIKLLKNLFLLAFCITAYFWIRKESIVEHWLSKKLHTQVTVGRVSPRTSGIKIRHLCIHNPMPSERFPYALEIEYINLRFSLVSMLLSKKIEISDLLVHGANFTILPYDNQSSKTNWSLLWKNFTPQSQENTLPFSSSSFSSKFDDIPVLIKRCLFVNTRLHGIKSNNKEIPYLAVPSLEFHSNVSKNKSLPNLATALTSILYLAVEESLYHVNVPGDIVKALSNQSHTYFNSAYPVLIEIEPETTRSSKKSTDEIVGFVRELFFH
;
A
#
# COMPACT_ATOMS: atom_id res chain seq x y z
N MET A 1 32.79 -16.87 31.60
CA MET A 1 31.56 -17.21 30.83
C MET A 1 30.27 -16.67 31.45
N ILE A 2 29.94 -16.94 32.72
CA ILE A 2 28.65 -16.52 33.33
C ILE A 2 28.47 -14.98 33.33
N LYS A 3 29.52 -14.20 33.63
CA LYS A 3 29.46 -12.71 33.55
C LYS A 3 29.20 -12.21 32.13
N LEU A 4 29.81 -12.84 31.11
CA LEU A 4 29.61 -12.49 29.71
C LEU A 4 28.16 -12.76 29.27
N LEU A 5 27.62 -13.93 29.64
CA LEU A 5 26.24 -14.32 29.34
C LEU A 5 25.21 -13.37 29.99
N LYS A 6 25.44 -13.00 31.26
CA LYS A 6 24.60 -12.02 31.98
C LYS A 6 24.61 -10.65 31.29
N ASN A 7 25.78 -10.16 30.88
CA ASN A 7 25.89 -8.88 30.17
C ASN A 7 25.20 -8.91 28.80
N LEU A 8 25.28 -10.04 28.09
CA LEU A 8 24.63 -10.20 26.79
C LEU A 8 23.10 -10.27 26.92
N PHE A 9 22.60 -10.93 27.97
CA PHE A 9 21.17 -10.95 28.29
C PHE A 9 20.64 -9.57 28.69
N LEU A 10 21.40 -8.84 29.52
CA LEU A 10 21.08 -7.46 29.89
C LEU A 10 21.02 -6.56 28.66
N LEU A 11 22.01 -6.68 27.75
CA LEU A 11 22.05 -5.93 26.50
C LEU A 11 20.82 -6.24 25.62
N ALA A 12 20.48 -7.52 25.43
CA ALA A 12 19.31 -7.92 24.67
C ALA A 12 18.01 -7.40 25.31
N PHE A 13 17.92 -7.40 26.63
CA PHE A 13 16.80 -6.82 27.37
C PHE A 13 16.70 -5.30 27.17
N CYS A 14 17.81 -4.57 27.27
CA CYS A 14 17.83 -3.13 27.02
C CYS A 14 17.41 -2.78 25.59
N ILE A 15 17.88 -3.56 24.60
CA ILE A 15 17.50 -3.38 23.19
C ILE A 15 16.00 -3.62 23.00
N THR A 16 15.47 -4.73 23.51
CA THR A 16 14.04 -5.05 23.39
C THR A 16 13.16 -4.03 24.10
N ALA A 17 13.55 -3.57 25.30
CA ALA A 17 12.86 -2.51 26.03
C ALA A 17 12.87 -1.19 25.25
N TYR A 18 14.01 -0.81 24.66
CA TYR A 18 14.13 0.38 23.82
C TYR A 18 13.18 0.32 22.61
N PHE A 19 13.18 -0.80 21.88
CA PHE A 19 12.27 -1.01 20.76
C PHE A 19 10.80 -0.98 21.20
N TRP A 20 10.48 -1.54 22.36
CA TRP A 20 9.12 -1.54 22.88
C TRP A 20 8.59 -0.13 23.16
N ILE A 21 9.45 0.76 23.66
CA ILE A 21 9.11 2.16 23.98
C ILE A 21 9.05 3.02 22.71
N ARG A 22 9.93 2.76 21.73
CA ARG A 22 10.11 3.63 20.53
C ARG A 22 9.46 3.12 19.25
N LYS A 23 8.82 1.94 19.25
CA LYS A 23 8.24 1.31 18.05
C LYS A 23 7.36 2.25 17.22
N GLU A 24 6.50 3.05 17.84
CA GLU A 24 5.65 4.02 17.14
C GLU A 24 6.50 5.04 16.36
N SER A 25 7.43 5.73 17.05
CA SER A 25 8.31 6.73 16.44
C SER A 25 9.22 6.13 15.35
N ILE A 26 9.65 4.88 15.51
CA ILE A 26 10.46 4.19 14.51
C ILE A 26 9.65 3.95 13.23
N VAL A 27 8.42 3.45 13.36
CA VAL A 27 7.53 3.21 12.21
C VAL A 27 7.17 4.54 11.55
N GLU A 28 6.86 5.57 12.35
CA GLU A 28 6.56 6.91 11.88
C GLU A 28 7.72 7.52 11.08
N HIS A 29 8.94 7.48 11.63
CA HIS A 29 10.13 8.00 10.96
C HIS A 29 10.43 7.23 9.67
N TRP A 30 10.34 5.90 9.72
CA TRP A 30 10.58 5.07 8.54
C TRP A 30 9.56 5.34 7.43
N LEU A 31 8.26 5.37 7.76
CA LEU A 31 7.21 5.70 6.80
C LEU A 31 7.34 7.11 6.27
N SER A 32 7.62 8.09 7.13
CA SER A 32 7.77 9.49 6.70
C SER A 32 8.94 9.64 5.73
N LYS A 33 10.05 8.95 5.99
CA LYS A 33 11.21 8.91 5.10
C LYS A 33 10.88 8.24 3.76
N LYS A 34 10.15 7.13 3.76
CA LYS A 34 9.80 6.40 2.53
C LYS A 34 8.74 7.10 1.69
N LEU A 35 7.78 7.77 2.34
CA LEU A 35 6.70 8.48 1.67
C LEU A 35 7.04 9.96 1.36
N HIS A 36 8.19 10.45 1.83
CA HIS A 36 8.61 11.85 1.71
C HIS A 36 7.53 12.86 2.16
N THR A 37 6.76 12.48 3.18
CA THR A 37 5.69 13.28 3.76
C THR A 37 5.58 12.94 5.25
N GLN A 38 5.01 13.84 6.04
CA GLN A 38 4.83 13.59 7.47
C GLN A 38 3.78 12.51 7.66
N VAL A 39 4.16 11.44 8.37
CA VAL A 39 3.26 10.38 8.80
C VAL A 39 3.08 10.50 10.30
N THR A 40 1.92 10.13 10.81
CA THR A 40 1.71 9.93 12.25
C THR A 40 1.19 8.53 12.47
N VAL A 41 1.75 7.86 13.47
CA VAL A 41 1.38 6.50 13.85
C VAL A 41 0.94 6.49 15.30
N GLY A 42 -0.29 6.04 15.54
CA GLY A 42 -0.90 5.97 16.87
C GLY A 42 -0.28 4.86 17.71
N ARG A 43 -0.86 3.66 17.68
CA ARG A 43 -0.40 2.53 18.50
C ARG A 43 0.04 1.35 17.64
N VAL A 44 1.26 0.87 17.85
CA VAL A 44 1.77 -0.35 17.21
C VAL A 44 1.76 -1.49 18.24
N SER A 45 1.06 -2.58 17.94
CA SER A 45 0.95 -3.74 18.81
C SER A 45 1.56 -4.95 18.10
N PRO A 46 2.87 -5.22 18.29
CA PRO A 46 3.51 -6.40 17.74
C PRO A 46 2.96 -7.67 18.41
N ARG A 47 2.79 -8.73 17.63
CA ARG A 47 2.39 -10.07 18.05
C ARG A 47 3.29 -11.08 17.34
N THR A 48 3.36 -12.29 17.87
CA THR A 48 4.16 -13.38 17.27
C THR A 48 3.66 -13.77 15.87
N SER A 49 2.37 -13.59 15.60
CA SER A 49 1.71 -13.94 14.34
C SER A 49 1.28 -12.72 13.51
N GLY A 50 1.81 -11.52 13.80
CA GLY A 50 1.39 -10.32 13.10
C GLY A 50 1.65 -9.01 13.82
N ILE A 51 1.28 -7.91 13.20
CA ILE A 51 1.35 -6.55 13.76
C ILE A 51 -0.01 -5.89 13.61
N LYS A 52 -0.46 -5.22 14.66
CA LYS A 52 -1.63 -4.34 14.60
C LYS A 52 -1.20 -2.89 14.72
N ILE A 53 -1.63 -2.04 13.83
CA ILE A 53 -1.41 -0.59 13.89
C ILE A 53 -2.78 0.06 14.05
N ARG A 54 -2.93 0.94 15.03
CA ARG A 54 -4.13 1.78 15.23
C ARG A 54 -3.77 3.21 14.90
N HIS A 55 -4.62 3.86 14.12
CA HIS A 55 -4.46 5.23 13.64
C HIS A 55 -3.15 5.42 12.87
N LEU A 56 -3.23 5.41 11.55
CA LEU A 56 -2.13 5.79 10.68
C LEU A 56 -2.61 6.95 9.80
N CYS A 57 -1.90 8.07 9.86
CA CYS A 57 -2.25 9.26 9.10
C CYS A 57 -1.08 9.67 8.21
N ILE A 58 -1.36 9.95 6.93
CA ILE A 58 -0.45 10.62 6.01
C ILE A 58 -0.91 12.06 5.91
N HIS A 59 -0.05 13.01 6.25
CA HIS A 59 -0.39 14.43 6.18
C HIS A 59 -0.55 14.89 4.74
N ASN A 60 -1.47 15.83 4.57
CA ASN A 60 -1.69 16.46 3.29
C ASN A 60 -0.50 17.39 2.97
N PRO A 61 0.15 17.27 1.80
CA PRO A 61 1.19 18.22 1.40
C PRO A 61 0.62 19.63 1.19
N MET A 62 -0.69 19.75 0.97
CA MET A 62 -1.40 21.03 0.93
C MET A 62 -2.09 21.24 2.28
N PRO A 63 -1.61 22.18 3.12
CA PRO A 63 -2.20 22.39 4.43
C PRO A 63 -3.63 22.91 4.27
N SER A 64 -4.58 22.20 4.88
CA SER A 64 -5.99 22.61 4.99
C SER A 64 -6.42 22.39 6.43
N GLU A 65 -7.01 23.41 7.05
CA GLU A 65 -7.56 23.28 8.41
C GLU A 65 -8.69 22.24 8.46
N ARG A 66 -9.47 22.15 7.39
CA ARG A 66 -10.57 21.19 7.27
C ARG A 66 -10.10 19.77 6.98
N PHE A 67 -9.01 19.63 6.22
CA PHE A 67 -8.53 18.34 5.74
C PHE A 67 -7.00 18.19 5.95
N PRO A 68 -6.56 17.99 7.20
CA PRO A 68 -5.13 17.94 7.54
C PRO A 68 -4.41 16.69 7.00
N TYR A 69 -5.15 15.62 6.72
CA TYR A 69 -4.61 14.34 6.27
C TYR A 69 -5.01 14.04 4.83
N ALA A 70 -4.10 13.50 4.03
CA ALA A 70 -4.40 12.92 2.72
C ALA A 70 -4.99 11.51 2.88
N LEU A 71 -4.50 10.75 3.86
CA LEU A 71 -5.00 9.43 4.22
C LEU A 71 -5.09 9.32 5.74
N GLU A 72 -6.20 8.84 6.23
CA GLU A 72 -6.37 8.40 7.62
C GLU A 72 -6.84 6.95 7.63
N ILE A 73 -6.22 6.10 8.44
CA ILE A 73 -6.61 4.70 8.60
C ILE A 73 -6.88 4.45 10.08
N GLU A 74 -8.08 3.98 10.41
CA GLU A 74 -8.45 3.62 11.78
C GLU A 74 -7.61 2.43 12.27
N TYR A 75 -7.49 1.38 11.46
CA TYR A 75 -6.85 0.14 11.88
C TYR A 75 -6.20 -0.64 10.73
N ILE A 76 -4.98 -1.12 10.97
CA ILE A 76 -4.23 -2.02 10.08
C ILE A 76 -3.88 -3.30 10.84
N ASN A 77 -4.09 -4.45 10.23
CA ASN A 77 -3.71 -5.75 10.78
C ASN A 77 -2.91 -6.54 9.74
N LEU A 78 -1.62 -6.68 10.02
CA LEU A 78 -0.69 -7.49 9.25
C LEU A 78 -0.62 -8.87 9.87
N ARG A 79 -0.90 -9.91 9.09
CA ARG A 79 -0.73 -11.31 9.51
C ARG A 79 0.47 -11.91 8.81
N PHE A 80 1.39 -12.46 9.59
CA PHE A 80 2.58 -13.14 9.09
C PHE A 80 3.02 -14.21 10.09
N SER A 81 3.86 -15.14 9.63
CA SER A 81 4.52 -16.12 10.50
C SER A 81 6.00 -15.78 10.61
N LEU A 82 6.46 -15.38 11.80
CA LEU A 82 7.88 -15.11 12.06
C LEU A 82 8.75 -16.32 11.68
N VAL A 83 8.26 -17.53 11.95
CA VAL A 83 8.97 -18.77 11.62
C VAL A 83 9.11 -18.92 10.10
N SER A 84 8.05 -18.68 9.33
CA SER A 84 8.10 -18.74 7.86
C SER A 84 9.05 -17.68 7.28
N MET A 85 9.04 -16.46 7.85
CA MET A 85 9.91 -15.37 7.40
C MET A 85 11.39 -15.66 7.64
N LEU A 86 11.74 -16.23 8.81
CA LEU A 86 13.12 -16.60 9.12
C LEU A 86 13.66 -17.68 8.18
N LEU A 87 12.82 -18.63 7.77
CA LEU A 87 13.21 -19.73 6.88
C LEU A 87 13.29 -19.31 5.40
N SER A 88 12.42 -18.41 4.96
CA SER A 88 12.24 -18.09 3.54
C SER A 88 13.10 -16.93 3.02
N LYS A 89 13.86 -16.25 3.90
CA LYS A 89 14.66 -15.04 3.58
C LYS A 89 13.87 -13.93 2.86
N LYS A 90 12.54 -13.96 2.97
CA LYS A 90 11.62 -12.98 2.42
C LYS A 90 10.57 -12.61 3.46
N ILE A 91 9.95 -11.45 3.32
CA ILE A 91 8.82 -11.05 4.15
C ILE A 91 7.56 -11.62 3.51
N GLU A 92 6.90 -12.54 4.21
CA GLU A 92 5.66 -13.16 3.75
C GLU A 92 4.50 -12.70 4.64
N ILE A 93 3.64 -11.85 4.08
CA ILE A 93 2.42 -11.35 4.70
C ILE A 93 1.25 -12.13 4.08
N SER A 94 0.53 -12.88 4.91
CA SER A 94 -0.63 -13.66 4.45
C SER A 94 -1.84 -12.77 4.21
N ASP A 95 -2.10 -11.84 5.13
CA ASP A 95 -3.19 -10.87 5.04
C ASP A 95 -2.70 -9.51 5.52
N LEU A 96 -2.93 -8.48 4.71
CA LEU A 96 -2.87 -7.08 5.09
C LEU A 96 -4.30 -6.53 5.11
N LEU A 97 -4.89 -6.44 6.30
CA LEU A 97 -6.26 -5.92 6.46
C LEU A 97 -6.20 -4.45 6.88
N VAL A 98 -6.81 -3.59 6.09
CA VAL A 98 -6.93 -2.14 6.34
C VAL A 98 -8.40 -1.84 6.58
N HIS A 99 -8.73 -1.22 7.71
CA HIS A 99 -10.11 -0.92 8.08
C HIS A 99 -10.28 0.59 8.29
N GLY A 100 -11.37 1.13 7.73
CA GLY A 100 -11.70 2.54 7.88
C GLY A 100 -10.67 3.45 7.23
N ALA A 101 -10.20 3.11 6.02
CA ALA A 101 -9.33 3.99 5.25
C ALA A 101 -10.13 5.17 4.71
N ASN A 102 -9.68 6.39 4.99
CA ASN A 102 -10.34 7.62 4.59
C ASN A 102 -9.38 8.41 3.70
N PHE A 103 -9.71 8.49 2.41
CA PHE A 103 -8.92 9.21 1.41
C PHE A 103 -9.50 10.61 1.20
N THR A 104 -8.65 11.62 1.37
CA THR A 104 -8.98 13.01 1.10
C THR A 104 -8.55 13.39 -0.29
N ILE A 105 -9.49 13.87 -1.10
CA ILE A 105 -9.24 14.37 -2.46
C ILE A 105 -9.49 15.88 -2.50
N LEU A 106 -8.44 16.65 -2.74
CA LEU A 106 -8.51 18.10 -2.92
C LEU A 106 -7.98 18.48 -4.30
N PRO A 107 -8.59 19.46 -5.00
CA PRO A 107 -8.06 19.93 -6.27
C PRO A 107 -6.74 20.67 -6.00
N TYR A 108 -5.71 20.38 -6.79
CA TYR A 108 -4.41 21.05 -6.72
C TYR A 108 -4.45 22.43 -7.40
N ASP A 109 -5.20 22.54 -8.49
CA ASP A 109 -5.42 23.76 -9.25
C ASP A 109 -6.83 23.74 -9.86
N ASN A 110 -7.52 24.88 -9.83
CA ASN A 110 -8.89 25.05 -10.33
C ASN A 110 -9.02 24.73 -11.83
N GLN A 111 -7.91 24.78 -12.58
CA GLN A 111 -7.90 24.56 -14.03
C GLN A 111 -7.41 23.17 -14.45
N SER A 112 -6.96 22.33 -13.50
CA SER A 112 -6.39 21.02 -13.81
C SER A 112 -7.21 19.89 -13.19
N SER A 113 -7.11 18.68 -13.76
CA SER A 113 -7.64 17.47 -13.15
C SER A 113 -6.77 16.95 -11.99
N LYS A 114 -5.75 17.72 -11.57
CA LYS A 114 -4.80 17.28 -10.56
C LYS A 114 -5.35 17.46 -9.16
N THR A 115 -4.99 16.53 -8.29
CA THR A 115 -5.37 16.51 -6.89
C THR A 115 -4.14 16.63 -5.99
N ASN A 116 -4.36 16.76 -4.67
CA ASN A 116 -3.30 16.68 -3.66
C ASN A 116 -2.44 15.41 -3.79
N TRP A 117 -2.98 14.31 -4.30
CA TRP A 117 -2.24 13.07 -4.54
C TRP A 117 -1.18 13.20 -5.62
N SER A 118 -1.33 14.08 -6.62
CA SER A 118 -0.27 14.36 -7.61
C SER A 118 1.04 14.79 -6.96
N LEU A 119 0.98 15.54 -5.84
CA LEU A 119 2.16 15.98 -5.11
C LEU A 119 2.84 14.82 -4.39
N LEU A 120 2.04 13.90 -3.83
CA LEU A 120 2.56 12.69 -3.21
C LEU A 120 3.19 11.78 -4.28
N TRP A 121 2.54 11.60 -5.43
CA TRP A 121 3.02 10.73 -6.52
C TRP A 121 4.35 11.17 -7.12
N LYS A 122 4.61 12.48 -7.19
CA LYS A 122 5.92 13.01 -7.64
C LYS A 122 7.10 12.47 -6.82
N ASN A 123 6.88 12.17 -5.54
CA ASN A 123 7.93 11.63 -4.66
C ASN A 123 8.28 10.17 -4.97
N PHE A 124 7.38 9.44 -5.66
CA PHE A 124 7.56 8.03 -5.98
C PHE A 124 7.95 7.79 -7.45
N THR A 125 7.75 8.76 -8.32
CA THR A 125 8.18 8.66 -9.71
C THR A 125 9.70 8.81 -9.83
N PRO A 126 10.39 7.93 -10.58
CA PRO A 126 11.86 7.86 -10.63
C PRO A 126 12.58 9.06 -11.30
N GLN A 127 11.89 10.16 -11.64
CA GLN A 127 12.53 11.37 -12.17
C GLN A 127 13.37 12.14 -11.13
N SER A 128 13.18 11.89 -9.84
CA SER A 128 13.92 12.56 -8.76
C SER A 128 15.34 12.02 -8.52
N GLN A 129 15.78 10.97 -9.23
CA GLN A 129 17.15 10.44 -9.12
C GLN A 129 18.14 11.03 -10.13
N GLU A 130 17.71 11.81 -11.13
CA GLU A 130 18.62 12.29 -12.19
C GLU A 130 19.45 13.54 -11.85
N ASN A 131 19.20 14.25 -10.74
CA ASN A 131 19.88 15.54 -10.47
C ASN A 131 20.38 15.79 -9.04
N THR A 132 20.61 14.76 -8.23
CA THR A 132 21.30 14.96 -6.94
C THR A 132 22.73 14.45 -7.00
N LEU A 133 23.66 15.40 -7.09
CA LEU A 133 25.09 15.25 -6.79
C LEU A 133 25.30 14.39 -5.52
N PRO A 134 26.41 13.64 -5.42
CA PRO A 134 26.64 12.68 -4.35
C PRO A 134 27.05 13.42 -3.07
N PHE A 135 26.11 14.09 -2.43
CA PHE A 135 26.31 14.57 -1.07
C PHE A 135 25.99 13.44 -0.10
N SER A 136 27.06 12.98 0.51
CA SER A 136 27.11 12.15 1.69
C SER A 136 25.98 12.45 2.67
N SER A 137 24.98 11.59 2.70
CA SER A 137 24.36 11.24 3.96
C SER A 137 24.59 9.74 4.13
N SER A 138 25.31 9.40 5.20
CA SER A 138 25.36 8.06 5.76
C SER A 138 23.97 7.67 6.28
N SER A 139 23.00 7.61 5.37
CA SER A 139 21.74 6.95 5.59
C SER A 139 22.09 5.47 5.67
N PHE A 140 21.95 4.86 6.85
CA PHE A 140 21.85 3.42 6.99
C PHE A 140 20.85 2.90 5.93
N SER A 141 21.35 2.53 4.75
CA SER A 141 20.66 1.66 3.80
C SER A 141 20.63 0.33 4.52
N SER A 142 19.59 0.14 5.32
CA SER A 142 19.46 -1.07 6.09
C SER A 142 19.25 -2.19 5.08
N LYS A 143 20.00 -3.29 5.19
CA LYS A 143 19.79 -4.51 4.37
C LYS A 143 18.33 -5.00 4.35
N PHE A 144 17.51 -4.51 5.27
CA PHE A 144 16.08 -4.74 5.36
C PHE A 144 15.26 -4.07 4.24
N ASP A 145 15.75 -2.99 3.63
CA ASP A 145 15.05 -2.27 2.58
C ASP A 145 15.02 -3.05 1.25
N ASP A 146 15.93 -4.00 1.04
CA ASP A 146 16.02 -4.83 -0.17
C ASP A 146 15.40 -6.22 0.01
N ILE A 147 14.84 -6.53 1.18
CA ILE A 147 14.23 -7.83 1.43
C ILE A 147 12.98 -7.97 0.55
N PRO A 148 12.87 -9.03 -0.26
CA PRO A 148 11.70 -9.26 -1.09
C PRO A 148 10.46 -9.47 -0.21
N VAL A 149 9.35 -8.86 -0.61
CA VAL A 149 8.08 -8.89 0.12
C VAL A 149 7.01 -9.55 -0.74
N LEU A 150 6.29 -10.49 -0.15
CA LEU A 150 5.12 -11.12 -0.73
C LEU A 150 3.91 -10.83 0.16
N ILE A 151 2.93 -10.09 -0.36
CA ILE A 151 1.67 -9.80 0.33
C ILE A 151 0.56 -10.58 -0.39
N LYS A 152 0.24 -11.78 0.10
CA LYS A 152 -0.69 -12.69 -0.60
C LYS A 152 -2.05 -12.04 -0.85
N ARG A 153 -2.55 -11.32 0.16
CA ARG A 153 -3.84 -10.64 0.11
C ARG A 153 -3.78 -9.32 0.87
N CYS A 154 -4.30 -8.27 0.28
CA CYS A 154 -4.58 -7.00 0.93
C CYS A 154 -6.07 -6.69 0.79
N LEU A 155 -6.73 -6.37 1.89
CA LEU A 155 -8.15 -6.07 1.92
C LEU A 155 -8.37 -4.76 2.65
N PHE A 156 -8.92 -3.78 1.95
CA PHE A 156 -9.48 -2.58 2.54
C PHE A 156 -10.97 -2.82 2.80
N VAL A 157 -11.44 -2.48 3.99
CA VAL A 157 -12.84 -2.60 4.40
C VAL A 157 -13.34 -1.24 4.86
N ASN A 158 -14.53 -0.86 4.40
CA ASN A 158 -15.16 0.42 4.75
C ASN A 158 -14.23 1.60 4.40
N THR A 159 -13.75 1.58 3.15
CA THR A 159 -12.98 2.69 2.59
C THR A 159 -13.92 3.85 2.31
N ARG A 160 -13.49 5.07 2.59
CA ARG A 160 -14.27 6.29 2.44
C ARG A 160 -13.49 7.28 1.61
N LEU A 161 -14.18 7.99 0.74
CA LEU A 161 -13.62 9.17 0.09
C LEU A 161 -14.37 10.42 0.54
N HIS A 162 -13.61 11.48 0.77
CA HIS A 162 -14.14 12.80 1.07
C HIS A 162 -13.23 13.87 0.45
N GLY A 163 -13.73 15.11 0.44
CA GLY A 163 -12.98 16.25 -0.05
C GLY A 163 -13.82 17.10 -0.99
N ILE A 164 -13.15 17.79 -1.89
CA ILE A 164 -13.76 18.84 -2.73
C ILE A 164 -13.42 18.53 -4.19
N LYS A 165 -14.40 18.66 -5.08
CA LYS A 165 -14.21 18.56 -6.53
C LYS A 165 -13.65 19.87 -7.09
N SER A 166 -13.09 19.86 -8.29
CA SER A 166 -12.57 21.07 -8.97
C SER A 166 -13.59 22.21 -9.12
N ASN A 167 -14.89 21.90 -9.10
CA ASN A 167 -15.98 22.87 -9.13
C ASN A 167 -16.44 23.37 -7.74
N ASN A 168 -15.62 23.19 -6.71
CA ASN A 168 -15.91 23.50 -5.30
C ASN A 168 -17.13 22.78 -4.70
N LYS A 169 -17.66 21.75 -5.36
CA LYS A 169 -18.68 20.88 -4.75
C LYS A 169 -18.02 19.83 -3.87
N GLU A 170 -18.60 19.58 -2.71
CA GLU A 170 -18.14 18.48 -1.86
C GLU A 170 -18.31 17.14 -2.57
N ILE A 171 -17.31 16.27 -2.41
CA ILE A 171 -17.44 14.88 -2.81
C ILE A 171 -18.42 14.25 -1.83
N PRO A 172 -19.56 13.69 -2.30
CA PRO A 172 -20.50 13.04 -1.42
C PRO A 172 -19.77 11.92 -0.69
N TYR A 173 -19.99 11.81 0.62
CA TYR A 173 -19.41 10.75 1.42
C TYR A 173 -19.85 9.40 0.84
N LEU A 174 -18.93 8.72 0.15
CA LEU A 174 -19.19 7.47 -0.53
C LEU A 174 -18.26 6.42 0.04
N ALA A 175 -18.86 5.41 0.66
CA ALA A 175 -18.14 4.29 1.22
C ALA A 175 -17.99 3.22 0.15
N VAL A 176 -16.75 2.87 -0.18
CA VAL A 176 -16.45 1.66 -0.94
C VAL A 176 -16.36 0.50 0.07
N PRO A 177 -17.28 -0.47 0.01
CA PRO A 177 -17.43 -1.48 1.06
C PRO A 177 -16.18 -2.34 1.21
N SER A 178 -15.54 -2.69 0.09
CA SER A 178 -14.31 -3.48 0.08
C SER A 178 -13.49 -3.21 -1.18
N LEU A 179 -12.16 -3.11 -1.02
CA LEU A 179 -11.17 -3.18 -2.10
C LEU A 179 -10.24 -4.34 -1.78
N GLU A 180 -10.05 -5.28 -2.70
CA GLU A 180 -9.24 -6.48 -2.47
C GLU A 180 -8.18 -6.63 -3.55
N PHE A 181 -6.93 -6.81 -3.11
CA PHE A 181 -5.76 -6.94 -3.96
C PHE A 181 -4.99 -8.22 -3.63
N HIS A 182 -4.57 -8.93 -4.67
CA HIS A 182 -3.78 -10.15 -4.55
C HIS A 182 -2.41 -9.98 -5.20
N SER A 183 -1.36 -10.51 -4.57
CA SER A 183 -0.04 -10.54 -5.20
C SER A 183 -0.07 -11.36 -6.50
N ASN A 184 0.44 -10.77 -7.57
CA ASN A 184 0.65 -11.44 -8.85
C ASN A 184 2.02 -12.16 -8.82
N VAL A 185 2.00 -13.44 -8.45
CA VAL A 185 3.21 -14.26 -8.36
C VAL A 185 3.48 -14.92 -9.72
N SER A 186 3.97 -14.15 -10.68
CA SER A 186 4.50 -14.70 -11.92
C SER A 186 5.92 -15.23 -11.69
N LYS A 187 6.21 -16.46 -12.16
CA LYS A 187 7.53 -17.11 -12.01
C LYS A 187 8.70 -16.28 -12.58
N ASN A 188 8.42 -15.35 -13.48
CA ASN A 188 9.44 -14.56 -14.19
C ASN A 188 9.65 -13.16 -13.61
N LYS A 189 8.89 -12.74 -12.59
CA LYS A 189 9.02 -11.40 -11.99
C LYS A 189 9.61 -11.48 -10.58
N SER A 190 10.61 -10.65 -10.29
CA SER A 190 11.14 -10.50 -8.95
C SER A 190 10.07 -9.92 -8.02
N LEU A 191 10.08 -10.32 -6.75
CA LEU A 191 9.19 -9.75 -5.74
C LEU A 191 9.59 -8.29 -5.46
N PRO A 192 8.61 -7.40 -5.19
CA PRO A 192 8.91 -6.03 -4.82
C PRO A 192 9.59 -6.00 -3.45
N ASN A 193 10.39 -4.96 -3.19
CA ASN A 193 10.80 -4.64 -1.83
C ASN A 193 9.65 -3.98 -1.04
N LEU A 194 9.84 -3.77 0.27
CA LEU A 194 8.76 -3.28 1.14
C LEU A 194 8.24 -1.89 0.73
N ALA A 195 9.14 -0.99 0.35
CA ALA A 195 8.76 0.36 -0.09
C ALA A 195 7.90 0.30 -1.36
N THR A 196 8.34 -0.45 -2.36
CA THR A 196 7.61 -0.64 -3.62
C THR A 196 6.25 -1.30 -3.39
N ALA A 197 6.20 -2.34 -2.56
CA ALA A 197 4.95 -3.04 -2.24
C ALA A 197 3.93 -2.11 -1.56
N LEU A 198 4.36 -1.31 -0.59
CA LEU A 198 3.48 -0.37 0.10
C LEU A 198 3.00 0.75 -0.82
N THR A 199 3.89 1.34 -1.62
CA THR A 199 3.52 2.39 -2.58
C THR A 199 2.56 1.85 -3.63
N SER A 200 2.78 0.64 -4.15
CA SER A 200 1.88 0.02 -5.13
C SER A 200 0.49 -0.26 -4.57
N ILE A 201 0.39 -0.81 -3.36
CA ILE A 201 -0.91 -1.03 -2.71
C ILE A 201 -1.63 0.30 -2.44
N LEU A 202 -0.90 1.30 -1.94
CA LEU A 202 -1.46 2.62 -1.69
C LEU A 202 -1.98 3.27 -2.98
N TYR A 203 -1.21 3.18 -4.06
CA TYR A 203 -1.59 3.70 -5.37
C TYR A 203 -2.86 3.02 -5.89
N LEU A 204 -2.92 1.69 -5.87
CA LEU A 204 -4.11 0.93 -6.31
C LEU A 204 -5.33 1.24 -5.46
N ALA A 205 -5.18 1.37 -4.15
CA ALA A 205 -6.28 1.71 -3.26
C ALA A 205 -6.86 3.09 -3.59
N VAL A 206 -6.01 4.08 -3.91
CA VAL A 206 -6.46 5.41 -4.34
C VAL A 206 -7.08 5.36 -5.74
N GLU A 207 -6.45 4.67 -6.69
CA GLU A 207 -6.92 4.53 -8.08
C GLU A 207 -8.33 3.90 -8.13
N GLU A 208 -8.52 2.75 -7.49
CA GLU A 208 -9.80 2.03 -7.46
C GLU A 208 -10.87 2.82 -6.68
N SER A 209 -10.47 3.48 -5.59
CA SER A 209 -11.36 4.37 -4.82
C SER A 209 -11.89 5.54 -5.67
N LEU A 210 -11.02 6.21 -6.43
CA LEU A 210 -11.40 7.31 -7.31
C LEU A 210 -12.32 6.85 -8.44
N TYR A 211 -12.04 5.67 -8.99
CA TYR A 211 -12.88 5.03 -10.00
C TYR A 211 -14.30 4.79 -9.50
N HIS A 212 -14.46 4.18 -8.32
CA HIS A 212 -15.78 3.91 -7.73
C HIS A 212 -16.64 5.17 -7.48
N VAL A 213 -15.99 6.32 -7.24
CA VAL A 213 -16.69 7.60 -6.97
C VAL A 213 -16.82 8.46 -8.23
N ASN A 214 -16.35 7.97 -9.39
CA ASN A 214 -16.32 8.69 -10.66
C ASN A 214 -15.70 10.10 -10.52
N VAL A 215 -14.56 10.16 -9.83
CA VAL A 215 -13.79 11.39 -9.66
C VAL A 215 -12.56 11.29 -10.57
N PRO A 216 -12.31 12.28 -11.45
CA PRO A 216 -11.08 12.30 -12.23
C PRO A 216 -9.88 12.34 -11.29
N GLY A 217 -8.98 11.39 -11.45
CA GLY A 217 -7.85 11.15 -10.56
C GLY A 217 -6.50 11.35 -11.24
N ASP A 218 -5.48 11.58 -10.42
CA ASP A 218 -4.07 11.62 -10.84
C ASP A 218 -3.56 10.21 -11.18
N ILE A 219 -3.94 9.69 -12.35
CA ILE A 219 -3.42 8.41 -12.83
C ILE A 219 -2.01 8.65 -13.37
N VAL A 220 -1.01 8.20 -12.62
CA VAL A 220 0.40 8.20 -13.04
C VAL A 220 0.69 6.87 -13.71
N LYS A 221 0.67 6.84 -15.04
CA LYS A 221 0.80 5.61 -15.86
C LYS A 221 1.97 4.70 -15.43
N ALA A 222 3.12 5.29 -15.07
CA ALA A 222 4.28 4.53 -14.57
C ALA A 222 3.99 3.79 -13.26
N LEU A 223 3.37 4.46 -12.28
CA LEU A 223 3.00 3.86 -10.99
C LEU A 223 1.85 2.86 -11.15
N SER A 224 0.88 3.16 -12.03
CA SER A 224 -0.19 2.22 -12.38
C SER A 224 0.39 0.93 -12.95
N ASN A 225 1.23 1.00 -14.00
CA ASN A 225 1.88 -0.16 -14.60
C ASN A 225 2.74 -0.96 -13.61
N GLN A 226 3.47 -0.29 -12.71
CA GLN A 226 4.26 -0.94 -11.67
C GLN A 226 3.36 -1.65 -10.66
N SER A 227 2.26 -1.03 -10.25
CA SER A 227 1.38 -1.57 -9.23
C SER A 227 0.60 -2.78 -9.75
N HIS A 228 0.04 -2.68 -10.96
CA HIS A 228 -0.61 -3.78 -11.67
C HIS A 228 0.35 -4.90 -12.08
N THR A 229 1.67 -4.63 -12.10
CA THR A 229 2.68 -5.67 -12.26
C THR A 229 2.78 -6.58 -11.05
N TYR A 230 2.60 -6.05 -9.84
CA TYR A 230 2.78 -6.78 -8.58
C TYR A 230 1.48 -7.24 -7.94
N PHE A 231 0.37 -6.56 -8.21
CA PHE A 231 -0.91 -6.82 -7.58
C PHE A 231 -2.03 -6.79 -8.61
N ASN A 232 -3.00 -7.68 -8.45
CA ASN A 232 -4.24 -7.69 -9.22
C ASN A 232 -5.39 -7.31 -8.28
N SER A 233 -6.30 -6.46 -8.75
CA SER A 233 -7.58 -6.24 -8.05
C SER A 233 -8.47 -7.47 -8.21
N ALA A 234 -9.17 -7.85 -7.14
CA ALA A 234 -10.21 -8.86 -7.17
C ALA A 234 -11.51 -8.32 -7.79
N TYR A 235 -11.64 -6.99 -7.89
CA TYR A 235 -12.74 -6.37 -8.59
C TYR A 235 -12.47 -6.41 -10.10
N PRO A 236 -13.44 -6.84 -10.93
CA PRO A 236 -13.30 -6.81 -12.37
C PRO A 236 -13.47 -5.37 -12.85
N VAL A 237 -12.40 -4.58 -12.84
CA VAL A 237 -12.33 -3.37 -13.68
C VAL A 237 -11.37 -3.67 -14.83
N LEU A 238 -11.90 -3.43 -16.02
CA LEU A 238 -11.36 -3.70 -17.35
C LEU A 238 -9.82 -3.58 -17.40
N ILE A 239 -9.18 -4.69 -17.77
CA ILE A 239 -8.07 -4.59 -18.71
C ILE A 239 -8.67 -3.92 -19.95
N GLU A 240 -8.43 -2.62 -20.16
CA GLU A 240 -8.45 -2.08 -21.51
C GLU A 240 -7.38 -2.86 -22.27
N ILE A 241 -7.82 -3.94 -22.91
CA ILE A 241 -7.05 -4.66 -23.90
C ILE A 241 -6.80 -3.63 -25.00
N GLU A 242 -5.55 -3.17 -25.11
CA GLU A 242 -5.04 -2.63 -26.38
C GLU A 242 -5.58 -3.53 -27.50
N PRO A 243 -6.10 -3.00 -28.61
CA PRO A 243 -6.68 -3.84 -29.66
C PRO A 243 -5.54 -4.61 -30.36
N GLU A 244 -5.10 -5.71 -29.77
CA GLU A 244 -4.31 -6.71 -30.46
C GLU A 244 -5.24 -7.39 -31.44
N THR A 245 -5.15 -6.89 -32.67
CA THR A 245 -5.55 -7.55 -33.90
C THR A 245 -5.46 -9.06 -33.81
N THR A 246 -6.62 -9.72 -33.87
CA THR A 246 -6.85 -11.07 -34.43
C THR A 246 -5.71 -12.08 -34.26
N ARG A 247 -5.87 -13.00 -33.31
CA ARG A 247 -5.80 -14.45 -33.60
C ARG A 247 -6.48 -15.26 -32.49
N SER A 248 -7.24 -16.24 -32.93
CA SER A 248 -8.19 -17.09 -32.22
C SER A 248 -7.64 -17.81 -30.98
N SER A 249 -8.38 -17.77 -29.87
CA SER A 249 -8.60 -18.96 -29.03
C SER A 249 -10.00 -18.92 -28.42
N LYS A 250 -10.88 -19.81 -28.88
CA LYS A 250 -12.18 -20.05 -28.26
C LYS A 250 -11.98 -20.91 -27.01
N LYS A 251 -12.37 -20.35 -25.87
CA LYS A 251 -13.34 -20.90 -24.90
C LYS A 251 -12.95 -22.13 -24.07
N SER A 252 -12.30 -21.88 -22.92
CA SER A 252 -12.41 -22.72 -21.71
C SER A 252 -13.56 -22.30 -20.80
N THR A 253 -14.01 -21.04 -20.91
CA THR A 253 -15.08 -20.47 -20.08
C THR A 253 -16.46 -21.02 -20.45
N ASP A 254 -16.70 -21.34 -21.72
CA ASP A 254 -17.99 -21.91 -22.16
C ASP A 254 -18.18 -23.36 -21.70
N GLU A 255 -17.10 -24.14 -21.56
CA GLU A 255 -17.17 -25.52 -21.04
C GLU A 255 -17.55 -25.53 -19.56
N ILE A 256 -17.02 -24.58 -18.78
CA ILE A 256 -17.35 -24.43 -17.36
C ILE A 256 -18.80 -23.96 -17.18
N VAL A 257 -19.26 -23.03 -18.02
CA VAL A 257 -20.66 -22.56 -17.99
C VAL A 257 -21.63 -23.67 -18.44
N GLY A 258 -21.23 -24.51 -19.40
CA GLY A 258 -21.98 -25.71 -19.80
C GLY A 258 -22.09 -26.73 -18.67
N PHE A 259 -20.97 -27.04 -18.00
CA PHE A 259 -20.92 -27.97 -16.88
C PHE A 259 -21.78 -27.52 -15.69
N VAL A 260 -21.74 -26.22 -15.34
CA VAL A 260 -22.58 -25.67 -14.27
C VAL A 260 -24.07 -25.72 -14.65
N ARG A 261 -24.42 -25.52 -15.92
CA ARG A 261 -25.83 -25.64 -16.35
C ARG A 261 -26.37 -27.06 -16.25
N GLU A 262 -25.59 -28.06 -16.64
CA GLU A 262 -26.01 -29.48 -16.54
C GLU A 262 -26.16 -29.96 -15.09
N LEU A 263 -25.35 -29.42 -14.16
CA LEU A 263 -25.37 -29.84 -12.75
C LEU A 263 -26.58 -29.32 -11.96
N PHE A 264 -27.18 -28.20 -12.39
CA PHE A 264 -28.27 -27.54 -11.67
C PHE A 264 -29.65 -27.65 -12.33
N PHE A 265 -29.73 -28.13 -13.58
CA PHE A 265 -30.99 -28.18 -14.33
C PHE A 265 -31.15 -29.49 -15.13
N HIS A 266 -31.16 -30.63 -14.43
CA HIS A 266 -31.79 -31.84 -14.96
C HIS A 266 -33.31 -31.71 -14.99
#